data_AF-A0A8H7TI59-F1
#
_entry.id   AF-A0A8H7TI59-F1
#
_cell.length_a   1.000
_cell.length_b   1.000
_cell.length_c   1.000
_cell.angle_alpha   90.00
_cell.angle_beta   90.00
_cell.angle_gamma   90.00
#
_symmetry.space_group_name_H-M   'P 1'
#
loop_
_entity.id
_entity.type
_entity.pdbx_description
1 polymer ?
#
loop_
_entity_poly.entity_id
_entity_poly.type
_entity_poly.pdbx_seq_one_letter_code
_entity_poly.pdbx_strand_id
1 'polypeptide(L)'
;MASTASFQYRPLLDDDGIRLIELEPNPDLNAKIECSLIHTTLNEYDHDLINHYTALSYVWGDAITTTTVLVEGLEFFVTLNLDTALRYLRDPTGNF
;
A
#
# COMPACT_ATOMS: atom_id res chain seq x y z
N MET A 1 -8.72 -22.82 -16.54
CA MET A 1 -7.82 -21.66 -16.67
C MET A 1 -8.39 -20.57 -15.78
N ALA A 2 -7.74 -20.28 -14.65
CA ALA A 2 -8.23 -19.28 -13.71
C ALA A 2 -7.92 -17.89 -14.27
N SER A 3 -8.95 -17.06 -14.42
CA SER A 3 -8.77 -15.63 -14.66
C SER A 3 -8.07 -15.03 -13.45
N THR A 4 -6.81 -14.64 -13.58
CA THR A 4 -6.10 -13.86 -12.54
C THR A 4 -6.79 -12.50 -12.48
N ALA A 5 -7.68 -12.32 -11.51
CA ALA A 5 -8.32 -11.02 -11.30
C ALA A 5 -7.23 -10.00 -10.96
N SER A 6 -7.16 -8.91 -11.73
CA SER A 6 -6.27 -7.79 -11.43
C SER A 6 -6.97 -6.86 -10.44
N PHE A 7 -6.19 -6.26 -9.55
CA PHE A 7 -6.71 -5.23 -8.67
C PHE A 7 -7.28 -4.05 -9.47
N GLN A 8 -8.47 -3.57 -9.10
CA GLN A 8 -9.11 -2.41 -9.70
C GLN A 8 -9.31 -1.31 -8.67
N TYR A 9 -8.82 -0.12 -8.97
CA TYR A 9 -9.06 1.05 -8.15
C TYR A 9 -10.54 1.41 -8.13
N ARG A 10 -11.06 1.71 -6.94
CA ARG A 10 -12.40 2.28 -6.74
C ARG A 10 -12.31 3.81 -6.85
N PRO A 11 -13.35 4.52 -7.32
CA PRO A 11 -13.37 5.98 -7.27
C PRO A 11 -13.08 6.53 -5.86
N LEU A 12 -12.54 7.75 -5.77
CA LEU A 12 -12.46 8.46 -4.48
C LEU A 12 -13.88 8.72 -3.96
N LEU A 13 -14.03 8.80 -2.64
CA LEU A 13 -15.33 8.95 -2.00
C LEU A 13 -15.97 10.30 -2.35
N ASP A 14 -15.24 11.39 -2.13
CA ASP A 14 -15.66 12.79 -2.34
C ASP A 14 -14.45 13.67 -2.73
N ASP A 15 -14.64 15.00 -2.80
CA ASP A 15 -13.62 15.99 -3.19
C ASP A 15 -12.38 15.99 -2.26
N ASP A 16 -12.54 15.62 -0.99
CA ASP A 16 -11.46 15.46 -0.01
C ASP A 16 -11.08 13.99 0.23
N GLY A 17 -11.52 13.10 -0.66
CA GLY A 17 -11.26 11.68 -0.61
C GLY A 17 -9.78 11.34 -0.83
N ILE A 18 -9.23 10.51 0.04
CA ILE A 18 -7.87 9.98 -0.07
C ILE A 18 -7.88 8.45 0.04
N ARG A 19 -6.75 7.84 -0.32
CA ARG A 19 -6.50 6.42 -0.09
C ARG A 19 -5.24 6.26 0.75
N LEU A 20 -5.33 5.45 1.78
CA LEU A 20 -4.20 5.07 2.61
C LEU A 20 -3.84 3.62 2.32
N ILE A 21 -2.56 3.32 2.37
CA ILE A 21 -2.04 1.96 2.27
C ILE A 21 -1.83 1.46 3.70
N GLU A 22 -2.46 0.34 4.02
CA GLU A 22 -2.17 -0.40 5.24
C GLU A 22 -1.35 -1.63 4.87
N LEU A 23 -0.11 -1.70 5.37
CA LEU A 23 0.81 -2.78 5.09
C LEU A 23 0.61 -3.92 6.10
N GLU A 24 0.43 -5.14 5.61
CA GLU A 24 0.38 -6.31 6.47
C GLU A 24 1.78 -6.57 7.07
N PRO A 25 1.89 -6.76 8.39
CA PRO A 25 3.17 -6.96 9.06
C PRO A 25 3.79 -8.31 8.68
N ASN A 26 5.12 -8.34 8.58
CA ASN A 26 5.85 -9.59 8.35
C ASN A 26 7.30 -9.48 8.81
N PRO A 27 7.80 -10.43 9.63
CA PRO A 27 9.17 -10.39 10.13
C PRO A 27 10.23 -10.68 9.06
N ASP A 28 9.86 -11.35 7.96
CA ASP A 28 10.76 -11.58 6.83
C ASP A 28 10.71 -10.40 5.85
N LEU A 29 11.82 -9.66 5.72
CA LEU A 29 11.96 -8.54 4.80
C LEU A 29 11.75 -8.95 3.33
N ASN A 30 12.08 -10.21 2.98
CA ASN A 30 11.96 -10.73 1.62
C ASN A 30 10.59 -11.33 1.33
N ALA A 31 9.74 -11.56 2.34
CA ALA A 31 8.38 -12.01 2.14
C ALA A 31 7.62 -11.04 1.21
N LYS A 32 6.68 -11.57 0.42
CA LYS A 32 5.86 -10.79 -0.51
C LYS A 32 5.18 -9.64 0.25
N ILE A 33 5.07 -8.48 -0.39
CA ILE A 33 4.31 -7.36 0.18
C ILE A 33 2.82 -7.66 0.00
N GLU A 34 2.08 -7.54 1.09
CA GLU A 34 0.62 -7.64 1.13
C GLU A 34 0.10 -6.36 1.80
N CYS A 35 -0.96 -5.78 1.24
CA CYS A 35 -1.55 -4.58 1.77
C CYS A 35 -3.03 -4.45 1.44
N SER A 36 -3.70 -3.56 2.15
CA SER A 36 -5.07 -3.13 1.90
C SER A 36 -5.11 -1.64 1.53
N LEU A 37 -6.16 -1.21 0.83
CA LEU A 37 -6.43 0.20 0.56
C LEU A 37 -7.61 0.69 1.39
N ILE A 38 -7.32 1.53 2.37
CA ILE A 38 -8.33 2.22 3.16
C ILE A 38 -8.79 3.45 2.34
N HIS A 39 -10.08 3.51 2.05
CA HIS A 39 -10.71 4.64 1.37
C HIS A 39 -11.40 5.50 2.42
N THR A 40 -11.10 6.80 2.42
CA THR A 40 -11.55 7.73 3.46
C THR A 40 -11.48 9.16 2.96
N THR A 41 -11.85 10.12 3.80
CA THR A 41 -11.73 11.56 3.56
C THR A 41 -10.73 12.19 4.52
N LEU A 42 -10.16 13.34 4.16
CA LEU A 42 -9.30 14.10 5.06
C LEU A 42 -10.04 14.50 6.34
N ASN A 43 -11.34 14.82 6.23
CA ASN A 43 -12.16 15.24 7.36
C ASN A 43 -12.45 14.10 8.36
N GLU A 44 -12.63 12.86 7.88
CA GLU A 44 -12.82 11.68 8.76
C GLU A 44 -11.59 11.37 9.63
N TYR A 45 -10.39 11.70 9.16
CA TYR A 45 -9.14 11.34 9.84
C TYR A 45 -8.41 12.48 10.57
N ASP A 46 -9.04 13.66 10.70
CA ASP A 46 -8.47 14.82 11.39
C ASP A 46 -8.19 14.57 12.90
N HIS A 47 -8.82 13.55 13.51
CA HIS A 47 -8.72 13.28 14.95
C HIS A 47 -7.95 12.02 15.37
N ASP A 48 -7.91 10.94 14.57
CA ASP A 48 -7.45 9.62 15.05
C ASP A 48 -6.17 9.07 14.38
N LEU A 49 -5.75 9.54 13.19
CA LEU A 49 -4.61 8.94 12.46
C LEU A 49 -3.27 9.70 12.57
N ILE A 50 -3.29 10.97 12.97
CA ILE A 50 -2.11 11.87 12.87
C ILE A 50 -0.90 11.35 13.66
N ASN A 51 -1.11 10.46 14.64
CA ASN A 51 -0.03 9.97 15.50
C ASN A 51 0.74 8.74 14.96
N HIS A 52 0.26 8.01 13.93
CA HIS A 52 0.87 6.72 13.53
C HIS A 52 0.97 6.47 12.01
N TYR A 53 0.85 7.49 11.17
CA TYR A 53 1.08 7.31 9.73
C TYR A 53 2.54 7.62 9.36
N THR A 54 3.07 6.91 8.37
CA THR A 54 4.36 7.24 7.77
C THR A 54 4.13 7.86 6.39
N ALA A 55 4.49 9.13 6.23
CA ALA A 55 4.51 9.78 4.93
C ALA A 55 5.73 9.30 4.12
N LEU A 56 5.48 8.76 2.92
CA LEU A 56 6.54 8.38 1.99
C LEU A 56 6.56 9.33 0.78
N SER A 57 7.69 9.99 0.57
CA SER A 57 8.01 10.70 -0.67
C SER A 57 9.16 9.98 -1.35
N TYR A 58 8.90 9.36 -2.51
CA TYR A 58 9.88 8.57 -3.23
C TYR A 58 10.02 9.03 -4.69
N VAL A 59 11.18 8.77 -5.29
CA VAL A 59 11.37 8.94 -6.74
C VAL A 59 10.80 7.74 -7.47
N TRP A 60 10.03 7.99 -8.53
CA TRP A 60 9.30 6.96 -9.29
C TRP A 60 10.20 5.82 -9.81
N GLY A 61 11.49 6.10 -10.00
CA GLY A 61 12.48 5.14 -10.44
C GLY A 61 12.37 4.83 -11.93
N ASP A 62 12.94 3.70 -12.34
CA ASP A 62 12.75 3.15 -13.67
C ASP A 62 11.38 2.44 -13.77
N ALA A 63 10.51 2.97 -14.62
CA ALA A 63 9.15 2.44 -14.82
C ALA A 63 9.13 1.08 -15.55
N ILE A 64 10.25 0.66 -16.16
CA ILE A 64 10.35 -0.59 -16.91
C ILE A 64 10.48 -1.79 -15.95
N THR A 65 11.13 -1.59 -14.80
CA THR A 65 11.40 -2.69 -13.87
C THR A 65 10.35 -2.73 -12.76
N THR A 66 9.37 -3.63 -12.92
CA THR A 66 8.28 -3.83 -11.96
C THR A 66 8.35 -5.19 -11.27
N THR A 67 7.81 -5.26 -10.07
CA THR A 67 7.57 -6.50 -9.31
C THR A 67 6.11 -6.55 -8.84
N THR A 68 5.68 -7.69 -8.32
CA THR A 68 4.30 -7.93 -7.92
C THR A 68 4.12 -7.89 -6.41
N VAL A 69 3.13 -7.12 -5.95
CA VAL A 69 2.62 -7.12 -4.57
C VAL A 69 1.18 -7.63 -4.57
N LEU A 70 0.64 -7.93 -3.38
CA LEU A 70 -0.77 -8.27 -3.20
C LEU A 70 -1.51 -7.09 -2.59
N VAL A 71 -2.55 -6.61 -3.28
CA VAL A 71 -3.49 -5.59 -2.78
C VAL A 71 -4.84 -6.25 -2.62
N GLU A 72 -5.37 -6.33 -1.40
CA GLU A 72 -6.60 -7.07 -1.09
C GLU A 72 -6.58 -8.52 -1.63
N GLY A 73 -5.41 -9.17 -1.59
CA GLY A 73 -5.19 -10.53 -2.11
C GLY A 73 -5.07 -10.65 -3.64
N LEU A 74 -5.13 -9.55 -4.38
CA LEU A 74 -5.00 -9.50 -5.84
C LEU A 74 -3.61 -9.02 -6.27
N GLU A 75 -3.09 -9.56 -7.37
CA GLU A 75 -1.79 -9.15 -7.88
C GLU A 75 -1.82 -7.72 -8.43
N PHE A 76 -0.83 -6.92 -8.02
CA PHE A 76 -0.63 -5.55 -8.46
C PHE A 76 0.85 -5.29 -8.77
N PHE A 77 1.13 -4.64 -9.90
CA PHE A 77 2.49 -4.33 -10.33
C PHE A 77 2.95 -2.99 -9.77
N VAL A 78 4.11 -2.97 -9.13
CA VAL A 78 4.76 -1.78 -8.59
C VAL A 78 6.19 -1.67 -9.10
N THR A 79 6.75 -0.46 -9.12
CA THR A 79 8.18 -0.29 -9.43
C THR A 79 9.04 -0.83 -8.29
N LEU A 80 10.28 -1.25 -8.60
CA LEU A 80 11.20 -1.77 -7.58
C LEU A 80 11.50 -0.77 -6.45
N ASN A 81 11.53 0.52 -6.76
CA ASN A 81 11.73 1.56 -5.75
C ASN A 81 10.59 1.58 -4.72
N LEU A 82 9.34 1.44 -5.20
CA LEU A 82 8.19 1.37 -4.32
C LEU A 82 8.20 0.07 -3.51
N ASP A 83 8.43 -1.09 -4.14
CA ASP A 83 8.54 -2.37 -3.43
C ASP A 83 9.59 -2.29 -2.30
N THR A 84 10.77 -1.76 -2.60
CA THR A 84 11.85 -1.59 -1.62
C THR A 84 11.40 -0.69 -0.47
N ALA A 85 10.81 0.47 -0.78
CA ALA A 85 10.31 1.38 0.24
C ALA A 85 9.24 0.72 1.13
N LEU A 86 8.28 0.00 0.55
CA LEU A 86 7.25 -0.72 1.32
C LEU A 86 7.85 -1.79 2.22
N ARG A 87 8.88 -2.53 1.77
CA ARG A 87 9.58 -3.53 2.62
C ARG A 87 10.20 -2.92 3.87
N TYR A 88 10.85 -1.77 3.73
CA TYR A 88 11.51 -1.11 4.85
C TYR A 88 10.53 -0.34 5.75
N LEU A 89 9.35 0.03 5.24
CA LEU A 89 8.28 0.65 6.02
C LEU A 89 7.39 -0.37 6.73
N ARG A 90 7.35 -1.62 6.26
CA ARG A 90 6.54 -2.68 6.85
C ARG A 90 6.99 -2.98 8.28
N ASP A 91 6.04 -2.98 9.20
CA ASP A 91 6.28 -3.41 10.58
C ASP A 91 6.61 -4.92 10.61
N PRO A 92 7.71 -5.34 11.26
CA PRO A 92 8.04 -6.75 11.40
C PRO A 92 7.14 -7.54 12.37
N THR A 93 6.39 -6.86 13.24
CA THR A 93 5.70 -7.45 14.39
C THR A 93 4.20 -7.17 14.46
N GLY A 94 3.71 -6.08 13.86
CA GLY A 94 2.27 -5.76 13.81
C GLY A 94 1.65 -5.38 15.15
N ASN A 95 2.45 -4.92 16.11
CA ASN A 95 1.97 -4.54 17.43
C ASN A 95 1.56 -3.06 17.42
N PHE A 96 0.26 -2.79 17.32
CA PHE A 96 -0.35 -1.47 17.55
C PHE A 96 -0.94 -1.38 18.96
#